data_AF-A0ABD1E7C6-F1
#
_entry.id   AF-A0ABD1E7C6-F1
#
_cell.length_a   1.000
_cell.length_b   1.000
_cell.length_c   1.000
_cell.angle_alpha   90.00
_cell.angle_beta   90.00
_cell.angle_gamma   90.00
#
_symmetry.space_group_name_H-M   'P 1'
#
loop_
_entity.id
_entity.type
_entity.pdbx_description
1 polymer ?
#
loop_
_entity_poly.entity_id
_entity_poly.type
_entity_poly.pdbx_seq_one_letter_code
_entity_poly.pdbx_strand_id
1 'polypeptide(L)'
;MEAGLFLAAVSGASAVFGFGATLLASKKQDPKYFNKGFLPARELSETGASLALRALGWGTLYAFTGCGILFYSIWKLSGARNFDEFRMKMGEILPVIPKNDPPQGRTEFSGINDLLSYLQDEKRNKD
;
A
#
# COMPACT_ATOMS: atom_id res chain seq x y z
N MET A 1 7.81 -2.01 17.72
CA MET A 1 6.86 -2.88 16.98
C MET A 1 5.40 -2.47 17.19
N GLU A 2 5.02 -1.92 18.36
CA GLU A 2 3.63 -1.51 18.68
C GLU A 2 3.02 -0.49 17.71
N ALA A 3 3.76 0.54 17.32
CA ALA A 3 3.26 1.56 16.38
C ALA A 3 2.91 0.97 15.00
N GLY A 4 3.68 -0.02 14.52
CA GLY A 4 3.42 -0.67 13.23
C GLY A 4 2.15 -1.51 13.23
N LEU A 5 1.90 -2.25 14.32
CA LEU A 5 0.68 -3.04 14.47
C LEU A 5 -0.55 -2.15 14.56
N PHE A 6 -0.48 -1.04 15.30
CA PHE A 6 -1.56 -0.07 15.41
C PHE A 6 -1.88 0.60 14.07
N LEU A 7 -0.87 1.04 13.33
CA LEU A 7 -1.06 1.64 12.00
C LEU A 7 -1.62 0.61 11.01
N ALA A 8 -1.11 -0.61 11.00
CA ALA A 8 -1.65 -1.66 10.14
C ALA A 8 -3.11 -1.98 10.48
N ALA A 9 -3.47 -2.03 11.77
CA ALA A 9 -4.84 -2.24 12.21
C ALA A 9 -5.77 -1.08 11.82
N VAL A 10 -5.33 0.18 12.00
CA VAL A 10 -6.16 1.35 11.67
C VAL A 10 -6.34 1.49 10.15
N SER A 11 -5.28 1.23 9.37
CA SER A 11 -5.33 1.24 7.91
C SER A 11 -6.14 0.06 7.35
N GLY A 12 -6.01 -1.13 7.96
CA GLY A 12 -6.80 -2.30 7.60
C GLY A 12 -8.28 -2.08 7.88
N ALA A 13 -8.60 -1.55 9.06
CA ALA A 13 -9.97 -1.19 9.43
C ALA A 13 -10.52 -0.14 8.45
N SER A 14 -9.81 0.96 8.19
CA SER A 14 -10.30 2.03 7.30
C SER A 14 -10.54 1.55 5.87
N ALA A 15 -9.69 0.66 5.34
CA ALA A 15 -9.87 0.06 4.03
C ALA A 15 -11.14 -0.81 3.97
N VAL A 16 -11.36 -1.66 4.98
CA VAL A 16 -12.56 -2.53 5.06
C VAL A 16 -13.83 -1.70 5.24
N PHE A 17 -13.81 -0.71 6.13
CA PHE A 17 -14.95 0.18 6.35
C PHE A 17 -15.26 1.03 5.10
N GLY A 18 -14.25 1.61 4.46
CA GLY A 18 -14.43 2.43 3.25
C GLY A 18 -14.99 1.60 2.10
N PHE A 19 -14.39 0.45 1.80
CA PHE A 19 -14.87 -0.43 0.74
C PHE A 19 -16.25 -1.00 1.03
N GLY A 20 -16.50 -1.43 2.28
CA GLY A 20 -17.80 -1.93 2.72
C GLY A 20 -18.90 -0.87 2.61
N ALA A 21 -18.62 0.38 3.00
CA ALA A 21 -19.55 1.49 2.84
C ALA A 21 -19.88 1.76 1.37
N THR A 22 -18.88 1.72 0.48
CA THR A 22 -19.11 1.84 -0.98
C THR A 22 -19.97 0.71 -1.51
N LEU A 23 -19.72 -0.54 -1.12
CA LEU A 23 -20.55 -1.69 -1.53
C LEU A 23 -22.00 -1.57 -1.05
N LEU A 24 -22.21 -1.11 0.19
CA LEU A 24 -23.55 -0.88 0.74
C LEU A 24 -24.27 0.27 0.04
N ALA A 25 -23.57 1.35 -0.29
CA ALA A 25 -24.11 2.47 -1.06
C ALA A 25 -24.54 2.01 -2.47
N SER A 26 -23.69 1.24 -3.16
CA SER A 26 -24.03 0.64 -4.46
C SER A 26 -25.19 -0.35 -4.37
N LYS A 27 -25.29 -1.14 -3.28
CA LYS A 27 -26.44 -2.03 -3.03
C LYS A 27 -27.75 -1.27 -2.86
N LYS A 28 -27.75 -0.13 -2.16
CA LYS A 28 -28.96 0.70 -1.97
C LYS A 28 -29.46 1.28 -3.29
N GLN A 29 -28.55 1.63 -4.19
CA GLN A 29 -28.88 2.16 -5.51
C GLN A 29 -29.49 1.08 -6.42
N ASP A 30 -28.95 -0.15 -6.41
CA ASP A 30 -29.41 -1.24 -7.28
C ASP A 30 -29.53 -2.60 -6.54
N PRO A 31 -30.56 -2.77 -5.68
CA PRO A 31 -30.70 -3.97 -4.84
C PRO A 31 -30.99 -5.25 -5.65
N LYS A 32 -31.67 -5.13 -6.79
CA LYS A 32 -32.08 -6.27 -7.65
C LYS A 32 -30.90 -6.90 -8.40
N TYR A 33 -29.94 -6.08 -8.83
CA TYR A 33 -28.78 -6.52 -9.59
C TYR A 33 -27.59 -6.88 -8.68
N PHE A 34 -27.45 -6.20 -7.53
CA PHE A 34 -26.39 -6.47 -6.55
C PHE A 34 -26.56 -7.83 -5.85
N ASN A 35 -27.78 -8.19 -5.40
CA ASN A 35 -28.01 -9.49 -4.73
C ASN A 35 -27.76 -10.68 -5.67
N LYS A 36 -27.99 -10.52 -6.98
CA LYS A 36 -27.63 -11.53 -7.99
C LYS A 36 -26.11 -11.68 -8.17
N GLY A 37 -25.34 -10.63 -7.84
CA GLY A 37 -23.89 -10.66 -7.97
C GLY A 37 -23.15 -11.32 -6.79
N PHE A 38 -23.80 -11.46 -5.64
CA PHE A 38 -23.23 -12.04 -4.41
C PHE A 38 -23.56 -13.54 -4.25
N LEU A 39 -24.66 -14.01 -4.84
CA LEU A 39 -25.02 -15.41 -4.85
C LEU A 39 -24.33 -16.12 -6.02
N PRO A 40 -23.67 -17.28 -5.82
CA PRO A 40 -23.10 -18.09 -6.89
C PRO A 40 -24.24 -18.82 -7.63
N ALA A 41 -25.13 -18.08 -8.29
CA ALA A 41 -26.22 -18.66 -9.04
C ALA A 41 -25.69 -19.09 -10.42
N ARG A 42 -25.55 -20.41 -10.58
CA ARG A 42 -25.00 -21.14 -11.73
C ARG A 42 -25.81 -20.98 -13.03
N GLU A 43 -26.92 -20.26 -13.02
CA GLU A 43 -27.82 -20.18 -14.18
C GLU A 43 -28.40 -18.76 -14.34
N LEU A 44 -28.12 -18.16 -15.49
CA LEU A 44 -28.78 -17.00 -16.12
C LEU A 44 -28.26 -15.58 -15.79
N SER A 45 -27.64 -14.99 -16.83
CA SER A 45 -27.25 -13.59 -17.03
C SER A 45 -26.54 -12.93 -15.85
N GLU A 46 -25.20 -13.03 -15.81
CA GLU A 46 -24.38 -12.34 -14.82
C GLU A 46 -24.59 -10.82 -14.93
N THR A 47 -24.95 -10.20 -13.81
CA THR A 47 -24.85 -8.74 -13.66
C THR A 47 -23.38 -8.34 -13.80
N GLY A 48 -23.06 -7.24 -14.50
CA GLY A 48 -21.67 -6.76 -14.66
C GLY A 48 -20.91 -6.57 -13.33
N ALA A 49 -21.63 -6.28 -12.25
CA ALA A 49 -21.09 -6.20 -10.89
C ALA A 49 -20.60 -7.55 -10.32
N SER A 50 -21.24 -8.70 -10.59
CA SER A 50 -20.72 -10.03 -10.19
C SER A 50 -19.39 -10.31 -10.87
N LEU A 51 -19.35 -10.06 -12.18
CA LEU A 51 -18.17 -10.31 -12.99
C LEU A 51 -17.01 -9.42 -12.50
N ALA A 52 -17.29 -8.14 -12.21
CA ALA A 52 -16.32 -7.21 -11.66
C ALA A 52 -15.83 -7.58 -10.26
N LEU A 53 -16.71 -7.99 -9.34
CA LEU A 53 -16.31 -8.42 -7.99
C LEU A 53 -15.45 -9.67 -8.03
N ARG A 54 -15.79 -10.64 -8.89
CA ARG A 54 -15.01 -11.87 -9.05
C ARG A 54 -13.67 -11.58 -9.74
N ALA A 55 -13.64 -10.76 -10.78
CA ALA A 55 -12.40 -10.31 -11.40
C ALA A 55 -11.50 -9.53 -10.42
N LEU A 56 -12.06 -8.65 -9.60
CA LEU A 56 -11.34 -7.91 -8.56
C LEU A 56 -10.80 -8.85 -7.47
N GLY A 57 -11.57 -9.86 -7.06
CA GLY A 57 -11.13 -10.87 -6.09
C GLY A 57 -9.97 -11.71 -6.62
N TRP A 58 -10.10 -12.30 -7.80
CA TRP A 58 -9.01 -13.09 -8.41
C TRP A 58 -7.80 -12.22 -8.78
N GLY A 59 -8.02 -10.98 -9.19
CA GLY A 59 -6.98 -10.01 -9.49
C GLY A 59 -6.15 -9.60 -8.27
N THR A 60 -6.80 -9.33 -7.13
CA THR A 60 -6.09 -9.00 -5.88
C THR A 60 -5.31 -10.20 -5.34
N LEU A 61 -5.86 -11.41 -5.40
CA LEU A 61 -5.14 -12.64 -5.06
C LEU A 61 -3.91 -12.84 -5.95
N TYR A 62 -4.07 -12.74 -7.28
CA TYR A 62 -2.96 -12.90 -8.21
C TYR A 62 -1.89 -11.81 -8.04
N ALA A 63 -2.30 -10.56 -7.78
CA ALA A 63 -1.36 -9.48 -7.51
C ALA A 63 -0.54 -9.75 -6.24
N PHE A 64 -1.18 -10.19 -5.15
CA PHE A 64 -0.50 -10.47 -3.90
C PHE A 64 0.44 -11.69 -4.02
N THR A 65 -0.03 -12.76 -4.65
CA THR A 65 0.78 -13.96 -4.92
C THR A 65 1.94 -13.65 -5.87
N GLY A 66 1.68 -12.93 -6.97
CA GLY A 66 2.69 -12.55 -7.96
C GLY A 66 3.79 -11.68 -7.37
N CYS A 67 3.41 -10.61 -6.65
CA CYS A 67 4.37 -9.78 -5.93
C CYS A 67 5.16 -10.60 -4.90
N GLY A 68 4.50 -11.47 -4.13
CA GLY A 68 5.15 -12.35 -3.17
C GLY A 68 6.21 -13.26 -3.81
N ILE A 69 5.86 -13.91 -4.93
CA ILE A 69 6.79 -14.76 -5.69
C ILE A 69 7.96 -13.95 -6.25
N LEU A 70 7.71 -12.76 -6.82
CA LEU A 70 8.77 -11.92 -7.37
C LEU A 70 9.75 -11.47 -6.28
N PHE A 71 9.27 -10.95 -5.16
CA PHE A 71 10.13 -10.53 -4.05
C PHE A 71 10.87 -11.71 -3.41
N TYR A 72 10.20 -12.86 -3.27
CA TYR A 72 10.84 -14.08 -2.78
C TYR A 72 11.93 -14.56 -3.74
N SER A 73 11.70 -14.46 -5.06
CA SER A 73 12.69 -14.83 -6.07
C SER A 73 13.91 -13.91 -6.03
N ILE A 74 13.70 -12.59 -5.88
CA ILE A 74 14.79 -11.62 -5.72
C ILE A 74 15.60 -11.91 -4.45
N TRP A 75 14.93 -12.21 -3.33
CA TRP A 75 15.62 -12.60 -2.10
C TRP A 75 16.40 -13.90 -2.30
N LYS A 76 15.83 -14.90 -2.96
CA LYS A 76 16.51 -16.17 -3.23
C LYS A 76 17.72 -16.00 -4.13
N LEU A 77 17.64 -15.15 -5.16
CA LEU A 77 18.74 -14.84 -6.07
C LEU A 77 19.85 -14.01 -5.40
N SER A 78 19.51 -13.15 -4.44
CA SER A 78 20.48 -12.36 -3.66
C SER A 78 21.41 -13.22 -2.78
N GLY A 79 21.05 -14.48 -2.50
CA GLY A 79 21.87 -15.41 -1.71
C GLY A 79 21.95 -15.07 -0.22
N ALA A 80 21.22 -14.04 0.23
CA ALA A 80 21.15 -13.63 1.62
C ALA A 80 20.34 -14.61 2.47
N ARG A 81 20.91 -15.09 3.57
CA ARG A 81 20.24 -16.02 4.49
C ARG A 81 19.30 -15.31 5.47
N ASN A 82 19.49 -14.00 5.65
CA ASN A 82 18.71 -13.15 6.56
C ASN A 82 18.40 -11.79 5.91
N PHE A 83 17.35 -11.11 6.39
CA PHE A 83 16.97 -9.78 5.91
C PHE A 83 18.08 -8.73 6.08
N ASP A 84 18.86 -8.81 7.16
CA ASP A 84 20.02 -7.94 7.39
C ASP A 84 21.10 -8.13 6.32
N GLU A 85 21.37 -9.38 5.95
CA GLU A 85 22.37 -9.72 4.94
C GLU A 85 21.93 -9.29 3.54
N PHE A 86 20.62 -9.38 3.25
CA PHE A 86 20.03 -8.85 2.01
C PHE A 86 20.23 -7.34 1.94
N ARG A 87 19.92 -6.62 3.02
CA ARG A 87 20.08 -5.16 3.09
C ARG A 87 21.53 -4.75 2.89
N MET A 88 22.48 -5.45 3.51
CA MET A 88 23.90 -5.17 3.36
C MET A 88 24.39 -5.44 1.93
N LYS A 89 24.09 -6.61 1.35
CA LYS A 89 24.47 -6.94 -0.03
C LYS A 89 23.86 -6.01 -1.06
N MET A 90 22.57 -5.68 -0.93
CA MET A 90 21.91 -4.72 -1.81
C MET A 90 22.47 -3.31 -1.62
N GLY A 91 22.85 -2.94 -0.39
CA GLY A 91 23.53 -1.67 -0.08
C GLY A 91 24.92 -1.56 -0.71
N GLU A 92 25.63 -2.68 -0.89
CA GLU A 92 26.93 -2.72 -1.59
C GLU A 92 26.80 -2.68 -3.12
N ILE A 93 25.72 -3.26 -3.67
CA ILE A 93 25.43 -3.23 -5.12
C ILE A 93 24.99 -1.83 -5.56
N LEU A 94 24.31 -1.10 -4.69
CA LEU A 94 23.85 0.25 -4.98
C LEU A 94 24.99 1.25 -4.78
N PRO A 95 25.15 2.24 -5.69
CA PRO A 95 26.15 3.28 -5.51
C PRO A 95 25.87 4.05 -4.21
N VAL A 96 26.90 4.20 -3.38
CA VAL A 96 26.79 4.93 -2.11
C VAL A 96 26.40 6.37 -2.43
N ILE A 97 25.24 6.81 -1.92
CA ILE A 97 24.83 8.20 -2.01
C ILE A 97 25.86 9.04 -1.23
N PRO A 98 26.57 9.98 -1.88
CA PRO A 98 27.51 10.84 -1.18
C PRO A 98 26.77 11.58 -0.08
N LYS A 99 27.32 11.53 1.13
CA LYS A 99 26.78 12.31 2.25
C LYS A 99 26.95 13.78 1.92
N ASN A 100 25.87 14.53 2.07
CA ASN A 100 25.86 15.97 1.89
C ASN A 100 26.56 16.60 3.11
N ASP A 101 27.86 16.84 2.99
CA ASP A 101 28.67 17.55 3.98
C ASP A 101 29.14 18.88 3.35
N PRO A 102 28.62 20.06 3.76
CA PRO A 102 27.69 20.29 4.86
C PRO A 102 26.22 19.93 4.54
N PRO A 103 25.42 19.56 5.55
CA PRO A 103 24.01 19.23 5.35
C PRO A 103 23.23 20.46 4.89
N GLN A 104 22.77 20.46 3.64
CA GLN A 104 21.94 21.53 3.04
C GLN A 104 20.47 21.50 3.51
N GLY A 105 20.18 21.03 4.73
CA GLY A 105 18.83 21.05 5.29
C GLY A 105 18.66 20.16 6.52
N ARG A 106 17.68 20.48 7.37
CA ARG A 106 17.34 19.71 8.57
C ARG A 106 16.48 18.51 8.16
N THR A 107 16.85 17.29 8.56
CA THR A 107 16.10 16.06 8.25
C THR A 107 15.34 15.48 9.46
N GLU A 108 15.54 16.06 10.63
CA GLU A 108 14.90 15.64 11.89
C GLU A 108 13.79 16.61 12.29
N PHE A 109 12.55 16.24 11.97
CA PHE A 109 11.35 17.01 12.32
C PHE A 109 10.59 16.31 13.45
N SER A 110 10.22 17.07 14.48
CA SER A 110 9.40 16.57 15.59
C SER A 110 7.96 16.23 15.14
N GLY A 111 7.50 16.85 14.05
CA GLY A 111 6.22 16.53 13.42
C GLY A 111 5.91 17.42 12.23
N ILE A 112 4.70 17.29 11.70
CA ILE A 112 4.24 18.05 10.53
C ILE A 112 4.30 19.56 10.78
N ASN A 113 4.01 20.01 12.01
CA ASN A 113 4.09 21.43 12.35
C ASN A 113 5.53 21.96 12.26
N ASP A 114 6.51 21.21 12.76
CA ASP A 114 7.94 21.54 12.71
C ASP A 114 8.46 21.55 11.25
N LEU A 115 7.98 20.62 10.43
CA LEU A 115 8.27 20.58 8.99
C LEU A 115 7.69 21.80 8.27
N LEU A 116 6.43 22.16 8.54
CA LEU A 116 5.77 23.30 7.90
C LEU A 116 6.42 24.63 8.29
N SER A 117 6.80 24.81 9.57
CA SER A 117 7.54 26.00 10.01
C SER A 117 8.89 26.11 9.31
N TYR A 118 9.62 25.01 9.17
CA TYR A 118 10.89 24.98 8.46
C TYR A 118 10.75 25.39 6.98
N LEU A 119 9.76 24.85 6.27
CA LEU A 119 9.50 25.22 4.88
C LEU A 119 9.08 26.69 4.72
N GLN A 120 8.33 27.22 5.68
CA GLN A 120 7.91 28.62 5.68
C GLN A 120 9.12 29.55 5.88
N ASP A 121 10.01 29.23 6.80
CA ASP A 121 11.23 29.99 7.04
C ASP A 121 12.18 29.94 5.83
N GLU A 122 12.30 28.79 5.18
CA GLU A 122 13.15 28.63 4.00
C GLU A 122 12.62 29.39 2.77
N LYS A 123 11.30 29.48 2.58
CA LYS A 123 10.71 30.35 1.56
C LYS A 123 10.95 31.83 1.87
N ARG A 124 10.69 32.26 3.10
CA ARG A 124 10.86 33.66 3.52
C ARG A 124 12.30 34.17 3.34
N ASN A 125 13.31 33.31 3.55
CA ASN A 125 14.71 33.69 3.41
C ASN A 125 15.20 33.73 1.95
N LYS A 126 14.37 33.28 1.00
CA LYS A 126 14.69 33.24 -0.44
C LYS A 126 14.08 34.40 -1.23
N ASP A 127 13.11 35.10 -0.64
CA ASP A 127 12.51 36.34 -1.14
C ASP A 127 13.26 37.58 -0.60
#